data_AF-A0A1B2CUC2-F1
#
_entry.id   AF-A0A1B2CUC2-F1
#
_cell.length_a   1.000
_cell.length_b   1.000
_cell.length_c   1.000
_cell.angle_alpha   90.00
_cell.angle_beta   90.00
_cell.angle_gamma   90.00
#
_symmetry.space_group_name_H-M   'P 1'
#
loop_
_entity.id
_entity.type
_entity.pdbx_description
1 polymer ?
#
loop_
_entity_poly.entity_id
_entity_poly.type
_entity_poly.pdbx_seq_one_letter_code
_entity_poly.pdbx_strand_id
1 'polypeptide(L)'
;RGTYKGLVFACFDADAPSLEDYLGDYRWYLDIVLDQTDEGTEFIGGCVRNDFQANWKFGVENFIGDSLHASWTHDPGAKATTYGKPVPDFMPVEQDSFHANANGHGWKGGTDGLGTLGITSLRRPAIMAYYQQKRAQMARRLGELRATRLFGSVVSASVFPNFSYLPGIGAMRVWHPKGPRRIELRAWTIVNRDMPDEVRNAMRDACMETFSPSGVFEQDDG
;
A
#
# COMPACT_ATOMS: atom_id res chain seq x y z
N ARG A 1 -22.77 5.11 7.01
CA ARG A 1 -21.73 4.06 7.26
C ARG A 1 -21.83 3.04 6.14
N GLY A 2 -20.72 2.70 5.49
CA GLY A 2 -20.67 1.69 4.42
C GLY A 2 -19.51 0.73 4.66
N THR A 3 -19.60 -0.48 4.10
CA THR A 3 -18.54 -1.48 4.17
C THR A 3 -18.18 -1.94 2.76
N TYR A 4 -16.88 -1.99 2.45
CA TYR A 4 -16.36 -2.51 1.18
C TYR A 4 -15.30 -3.57 1.46
N LYS A 5 -15.60 -4.83 1.14
CA LYS A 5 -14.71 -6.00 1.34
C LYS A 5 -13.99 -6.03 2.70
N GLY A 6 -14.74 -5.74 3.78
CA GLY A 6 -14.24 -5.75 5.16
C GLY A 6 -13.76 -4.39 5.68
N LEU A 7 -13.40 -3.44 4.81
CA LEU A 7 -13.10 -2.07 5.23
C LEU A 7 -14.38 -1.33 5.59
N VAL A 8 -14.37 -0.58 6.69
CA VAL A 8 -15.52 0.19 7.19
C VAL A 8 -15.27 1.68 7.00
N PHE A 9 -16.15 2.34 6.26
CA PHE A 9 -16.13 3.77 6.00
C PHE A 9 -17.34 4.46 6.65
N ALA A 10 -17.14 5.73 7.03
CA ALA A 10 -18.18 6.58 7.58
C ALA A 10 -18.20 7.92 6.85
N CYS A 11 -19.40 8.43 6.60
CA CYS A 11 -19.67 9.76 6.10
C CYS A 11 -20.67 10.41 7.04
N PHE A 12 -20.47 11.69 7.34
CA PHE A 12 -21.38 12.48 8.18
C PHE A 12 -22.51 13.13 7.38
N ASP A 13 -22.27 13.33 6.07
CA ASP A 13 -23.27 13.88 5.17
C ASP A 13 -24.26 12.76 4.78
N ALA A 14 -25.54 12.99 5.04
CA ALA A 14 -26.63 12.06 4.76
C ALA A 14 -27.00 12.03 3.27
N ASP A 15 -26.68 13.09 2.53
CA ASP A 15 -26.95 13.23 1.10
C ASP A 15 -25.77 12.75 0.24
N ALA A 16 -24.70 12.27 0.88
CA ALA A 16 -23.55 11.70 0.19
C ALA A 16 -23.94 10.46 -0.64
N PRO A 17 -23.22 10.20 -1.75
CA PRO A 17 -23.43 9.00 -2.55
C PRO A 17 -23.15 7.73 -1.74
N SER A 18 -23.61 6.59 -2.25
CA SER A 18 -23.26 5.29 -1.67
C SER A 18 -21.74 5.09 -1.66
N LEU A 19 -21.21 4.23 -0.77
CA LEU A 19 -19.78 3.94 -0.75
C LEU A 19 -19.30 3.36 -2.09
N GLU A 20 -20.14 2.58 -2.78
CA GLU A 20 -19.81 2.01 -4.07
C GLU A 20 -19.69 3.09 -5.16
N ASP A 21 -20.62 4.05 -5.18
CA ASP A 21 -20.59 5.17 -6.13
C ASP A 21 -19.44 6.13 -5.83
N TYR A 22 -19.16 6.37 -4.55
CA TYR A 22 -18.02 7.14 -4.10
C TYR A 22 -16.71 6.56 -4.63
N LEU A 23 -16.48 5.26 -4.39
CA LEU A 23 -15.30 4.56 -4.89
C LEU A 23 -15.29 4.45 -6.42
N GLY A 24 -16.46 4.32 -7.05
CA GLY A 24 -16.61 4.23 -8.50
C GLY A 24 -15.74 3.14 -9.12
N ASP A 25 -15.03 3.49 -10.19
CA ASP A 25 -14.13 2.58 -10.90
C ASP A 25 -12.86 2.25 -10.11
N TYR A 26 -12.55 3.02 -9.06
CA TYR A 26 -11.37 2.75 -8.23
C TYR A 26 -11.45 1.42 -7.48
N ARG A 27 -12.66 0.88 -7.30
CA ARG A 27 -12.88 -0.49 -6.80
C ARG A 27 -12.03 -1.52 -7.53
N TRP A 28 -11.80 -1.35 -8.84
CA TRP A 28 -10.96 -2.23 -9.64
C TRP A 28 -9.52 -2.34 -9.12
N TYR A 29 -8.96 -1.23 -8.63
CA TYR A 29 -7.62 -1.14 -8.02
C TYR A 29 -7.63 -1.58 -6.56
N LEU A 30 -8.65 -1.19 -5.79
CA LEU A 30 -8.73 -1.56 -4.37
C LEU A 30 -8.85 -3.08 -4.18
N ASP A 31 -9.53 -3.77 -5.11
CA ASP A 31 -9.65 -5.22 -5.16
C ASP A 31 -8.31 -5.95 -5.33
N ILE A 32 -7.28 -5.29 -5.90
CA ILE A 32 -5.92 -5.85 -6.02
C ILE A 32 -5.38 -6.26 -4.64
N VAL A 33 -5.76 -5.53 -3.58
CA VAL A 33 -5.35 -5.85 -2.22
C VAL A 33 -6.45 -6.63 -1.48
N LEU A 34 -7.72 -6.24 -1.64
CA LEU A 34 -8.78 -6.77 -0.78
C LEU A 34 -9.38 -8.11 -1.24
N ASP A 35 -9.16 -8.52 -2.49
CA ASP A 35 -9.88 -9.63 -3.11
C ASP A 35 -8.98 -10.71 -3.73
N GLN A 36 -7.79 -10.88 -3.17
CA GLN A 36 -6.76 -11.81 -3.67
C GLN A 36 -7.13 -13.28 -3.48
N THR A 37 -7.80 -13.60 -2.36
CA THR A 37 -8.22 -14.95 -1.99
C THR A 37 -9.72 -14.98 -1.69
N ASP A 38 -10.29 -16.18 -1.62
CA ASP A 38 -11.72 -16.38 -1.33
C ASP A 38 -12.07 -16.01 0.13
N GLU A 39 -11.08 -16.00 1.03
CA GLU A 39 -11.27 -15.70 2.46
C GLU A 39 -11.19 -14.19 2.79
N GLY A 40 -10.81 -13.38 1.80
CA GLY A 40 -10.63 -11.94 1.95
C GLY A 40 -9.43 -11.56 2.82
N THR A 41 -9.47 -10.35 3.37
CA THR A 41 -8.35 -9.76 4.11
C THR A 41 -8.71 -9.42 5.56
N GLU A 42 -7.67 -9.22 6.35
CA GLU A 42 -7.77 -8.71 7.71
C GLU A 42 -6.51 -7.93 8.11
N PHE A 43 -6.65 -7.07 9.13
CA PHE A 43 -5.50 -6.42 9.74
C PHE A 43 -4.89 -7.32 10.80
N ILE A 44 -3.57 -7.38 10.82
CA ILE A 44 -2.84 -7.89 11.98
C ILE A 44 -3.12 -6.94 13.15
N GLY A 45 -3.47 -7.50 14.30
CA GLY A 45 -3.90 -6.74 15.48
C GLY A 45 -2.90 -5.66 15.91
N GLY A 46 -3.44 -4.59 16.50
CA GLY A 46 -2.69 -3.39 16.88
C GLY A 46 -3.00 -2.19 15.99
N CYS A 47 -2.34 -1.09 16.27
CA CYS A 47 -2.38 0.15 15.48
C CYS A 47 -1.13 0.94 15.85
N VAL A 48 -0.22 1.11 14.88
CA VAL A 48 0.90 2.03 15.04
C VAL A 48 0.36 3.45 15.00
N ARG A 49 0.86 4.33 15.88
CA ARG A 49 0.46 5.75 15.93
C ARG A 49 1.69 6.64 15.95
N ASN A 50 1.78 7.55 14.98
CA ASN A 50 2.85 8.53 14.87
C ASN A 50 2.26 9.94 14.78
N ASP A 51 2.85 10.88 15.52
CA ASP A 51 2.51 12.30 15.45
C ASP A 51 3.55 13.05 14.62
N PHE A 52 3.13 13.78 13.59
CA PHE A 52 4.01 14.62 12.76
C PHE A 52 3.57 16.08 12.78
N GLN A 53 4.54 17.00 12.66
CA GLN A 53 4.30 18.45 12.53
C GLN A 53 4.10 18.87 11.07
N ALA A 54 3.16 18.20 10.41
CA ALA A 54 2.86 18.40 8.99
C ALA A 54 1.35 18.53 8.76
N ASN A 55 0.98 18.96 7.56
CA ASN A 55 -0.40 18.87 7.09
C ASN A 55 -0.70 17.46 6.55
N TRP A 56 -1.91 16.95 6.74
CA TRP A 56 -2.32 15.61 6.25
C TRP A 56 -2.20 15.44 4.74
N LYS A 57 -2.29 16.54 3.98
CA LYS A 57 -2.16 16.50 2.53
C LYS A 57 -0.76 16.04 2.09
N PHE A 58 0.30 16.29 2.85
CA PHE A 58 1.65 15.84 2.49
C PHE A 58 1.76 14.32 2.45
N GLY A 59 1.22 13.62 3.46
CA GLY A 59 1.19 12.16 3.45
C GLY A 59 0.35 11.60 2.29
N VAL A 60 -0.77 12.26 1.97
CA VAL A 60 -1.64 11.83 0.87
C VAL A 60 -1.02 12.08 -0.50
N GLU A 61 -0.45 13.26 -0.74
CA GLU A 61 0.15 13.59 -2.04
C GLU A 61 1.37 12.72 -2.34
N ASN A 62 2.17 12.43 -1.30
CA ASN A 62 3.28 11.51 -1.39
C ASN A 62 2.80 10.12 -1.85
N PHE A 63 1.77 9.56 -1.19
CA PHE A 63 1.28 8.21 -1.50
C PHE A 63 0.45 8.15 -2.78
N ILE A 64 -0.25 9.21 -3.18
CA ILE A 64 -1.12 9.16 -4.35
C ILE A 64 -0.35 9.33 -5.67
N GLY A 65 0.77 10.07 -5.69
CA GLY A 65 1.41 10.45 -6.95
C GLY A 65 2.93 10.63 -6.95
N ASP A 66 3.60 10.67 -5.81
CA ASP A 66 5.03 11.00 -5.75
C ASP A 66 5.95 9.79 -6.00
N SER A 67 6.07 9.31 -7.24
CA SER A 67 7.08 8.27 -7.54
C SER A 67 8.50 8.83 -7.61
N LEU A 68 8.64 10.15 -7.75
CA LEU A 68 9.92 10.81 -7.98
C LEU A 68 10.80 10.79 -6.73
N HIS A 69 10.23 11.02 -5.54
CA HIS A 69 11.02 11.02 -4.31
C HIS A 69 11.67 9.66 -4.02
N ALA A 70 11.07 8.56 -4.50
CA ALA A 70 11.48 7.21 -4.10
C ALA A 70 12.96 6.93 -4.43
N SER A 71 13.46 7.34 -5.60
CA SER A 71 14.85 7.09 -5.97
C SER A 71 15.85 8.01 -5.28
N TRP A 72 15.38 9.11 -4.69
CA TRP A 72 16.24 10.09 -4.03
C TRP A 72 16.19 9.96 -2.51
N THR A 73 14.99 10.15 -1.94
CA THR A 73 14.72 10.11 -0.51
C THR A 73 15.04 8.74 0.09
N HIS A 74 14.68 7.65 -0.59
CA HIS A 74 14.82 6.29 -0.05
C HIS A 74 16.07 5.54 -0.51
N ASP A 75 17.00 6.16 -1.24
CA ASP A 75 18.22 5.47 -1.70
C ASP A 75 19.04 4.85 -0.55
N PRO A 76 19.27 5.53 0.59
CA PRO A 76 19.94 4.91 1.73
C PRO A 76 19.18 3.72 2.30
N GLY A 77 17.88 3.84 2.50
CA GLY A 77 17.04 2.76 3.04
C GLY A 77 16.93 1.56 2.10
N ALA A 78 16.90 1.80 0.79
CA ALA A 78 16.89 0.74 -0.21
C ALA A 78 18.22 -0.01 -0.21
N LYS A 79 19.36 0.70 -0.18
CA LYS A 79 20.68 0.06 -0.08
C LYS A 79 20.83 -0.77 1.18
N ALA A 80 20.29 -0.30 2.31
CA ALA A 80 20.31 -1.03 3.57
C ALA A 80 19.46 -2.31 3.54
N THR A 81 18.35 -2.32 2.80
CA THR A 81 17.41 -3.46 2.74
C THR A 81 17.65 -4.42 1.58
N THR A 82 18.38 -4.01 0.54
CA THR A 82 18.52 -4.77 -0.71
C THR A 82 19.97 -5.15 -1.06
N TYR A 83 20.81 -5.34 -0.03
CA TYR A 83 22.23 -5.71 -0.19
C TYR A 83 23.03 -4.70 -1.02
N GLY A 84 22.83 -3.41 -0.76
CA GLY A 84 23.56 -2.31 -1.40
C GLY A 84 23.02 -1.91 -2.77
N LYS A 85 21.88 -2.45 -3.21
CA LYS A 85 21.24 -2.00 -4.45
C LYS A 85 20.46 -0.70 -4.20
N PRO A 86 20.55 0.29 -5.10
CA PRO A 86 19.74 1.49 -5.01
C PRO A 86 18.28 1.20 -5.38
N VAL A 87 17.38 2.13 -5.10
CA VAL A 87 16.10 2.19 -5.83
C VAL A 87 16.42 2.38 -7.32
N PRO A 88 15.76 1.65 -8.24
CA PRO A 88 15.94 1.89 -9.67
C PRO A 88 15.75 3.36 -10.02
N ASP A 89 16.61 3.90 -10.89
CA ASP A 89 16.42 5.24 -11.41
C ASP A 89 15.26 5.19 -12.41
N PHE A 90 14.18 5.91 -12.10
CA PHE A 90 12.99 5.96 -12.92
C PHE A 90 13.11 6.99 -14.06
N MET A 91 14.32 7.50 -14.33
CA MET A 91 14.60 8.48 -15.39
C MET A 91 15.52 7.93 -16.50
N PRO A 92 15.13 8.09 -17.80
CA PRO A 92 13.86 8.63 -18.27
C PRO A 92 12.68 7.76 -17.83
N VAL A 93 11.49 8.38 -17.70
CA VAL A 93 10.26 7.76 -17.19
C VAL A 93 10.14 6.32 -17.69
N GLU A 94 10.19 5.37 -16.76
CA GLU A 94 10.06 3.95 -17.10
C GLU A 94 8.78 3.73 -17.91
N GLN A 95 8.91 3.04 -19.05
CA GLN A 95 7.81 2.82 -19.99
C GLN A 95 6.61 2.12 -19.35
N ASP A 96 6.86 1.35 -18.29
CA ASP A 96 5.85 0.57 -17.56
C ASP A 96 5.29 1.32 -16.33
N SER A 97 5.67 2.58 -16.11
CA SER A 97 5.16 3.42 -15.03
C SER A 97 3.89 4.18 -15.45
N PHE A 98 2.92 4.30 -14.52
CA PHE A 98 1.67 5.01 -14.77
C PHE A 98 1.08 5.62 -13.48
N HIS A 99 0.14 6.55 -13.67
CA HIS A 99 -0.72 7.08 -12.63
C HIS A 99 -2.17 6.97 -13.12
N ALA A 100 -3.02 6.31 -12.33
CA ALA A 100 -4.46 6.25 -12.56
C ALA A 100 -5.21 7.04 -11.49
N ASN A 101 -6.24 7.79 -11.90
CA ASN A 101 -7.14 8.51 -11.01
C ASN A 101 -8.60 8.17 -11.34
N ALA A 102 -9.40 7.92 -10.31
CA ALA A 102 -10.85 7.80 -10.41
C ALA A 102 -11.50 8.38 -9.16
N ASN A 103 -12.45 9.31 -9.32
CA ASN A 103 -13.15 9.99 -8.22
C ASN A 103 -12.22 10.61 -7.15
N GLY A 104 -11.04 11.10 -7.56
CA GLY A 104 -10.04 11.66 -6.64
C GLY A 104 -9.21 10.61 -5.88
N HIS A 105 -9.50 9.33 -6.06
CA HIS A 105 -8.66 8.22 -5.61
C HIS A 105 -7.55 7.97 -6.64
N GLY A 106 -6.35 7.63 -6.19
CA GLY A 106 -5.20 7.48 -7.07
C GLY A 106 -4.39 6.23 -6.80
N TRP A 107 -3.82 5.70 -7.88
CA TRP A 107 -2.89 4.57 -7.88
C TRP A 107 -1.71 4.97 -8.75
N LYS A 108 -0.52 5.00 -8.19
CA LYS A 108 0.72 5.19 -8.93
C LYS A 108 1.53 3.91 -8.91
N GLY A 109 2.23 3.61 -9.99
CA GLY A 109 3.24 2.55 -9.96
C GLY A 109 3.58 1.94 -11.30
N GLY A 110 4.32 0.84 -11.23
CA GLY A 110 4.78 0.07 -12.38
C GLY A 110 3.95 -1.19 -12.67
N THR A 111 4.34 -1.92 -13.70
CA THR A 111 3.76 -3.22 -14.07
C THR A 111 4.73 -4.40 -13.93
N ASP A 112 5.80 -4.24 -13.15
CA ASP A 112 6.88 -5.24 -13.01
C ASP A 112 6.51 -6.46 -12.13
N GLY A 113 5.50 -6.33 -11.26
CA GLY A 113 4.97 -7.40 -10.42
C GLY A 113 5.83 -7.81 -9.22
N LEU A 114 6.95 -7.10 -8.97
CA LEU A 114 7.98 -7.48 -8.03
C LEU A 114 8.47 -6.37 -7.09
N GLY A 115 8.49 -5.09 -7.47
CA GLY A 115 9.09 -3.98 -6.73
C GLY A 115 8.86 -3.97 -5.21
N THR A 116 7.69 -3.52 -4.74
CA THR A 116 7.39 -3.46 -3.29
C THR A 116 7.28 -4.83 -2.63
N LEU A 117 6.81 -5.85 -3.35
CA LEU A 117 6.77 -7.22 -2.82
C LEU A 117 8.18 -7.80 -2.61
N GLY A 118 9.13 -7.40 -3.45
CA GLY A 118 10.53 -7.77 -3.37
C GLY A 118 11.17 -7.20 -2.11
N ILE A 119 10.86 -5.95 -1.77
CA ILE A 119 11.34 -5.30 -0.53
C ILE A 119 10.95 -6.11 0.70
N THR A 120 9.70 -6.58 0.79
CA THR A 120 9.25 -7.39 1.93
C THR A 120 9.76 -8.82 1.92
N SER A 121 9.90 -9.43 0.74
CA SER A 121 10.20 -10.86 0.62
C SER A 121 11.68 -11.20 0.46
N LEU A 122 12.55 -10.25 0.10
CA LEU A 122 13.97 -10.52 -0.16
C LEU A 122 14.69 -11.17 1.03
N ARG A 123 14.42 -10.68 2.24
CA ARG A 123 14.95 -11.26 3.49
C ARG A 123 14.03 -12.29 4.13
N ARG A 124 12.86 -12.53 3.52
CA ARG A 124 11.76 -13.37 4.04
C ARG A 124 11.12 -14.14 2.89
N PRO A 125 11.82 -15.13 2.30
CA PRO A 125 11.39 -15.78 1.06
C PRO A 125 10.04 -16.49 1.15
N ALA A 126 9.59 -16.85 2.36
CA ALA A 126 8.26 -17.41 2.62
C ALA A 126 7.12 -16.49 2.13
N ILE A 127 7.31 -15.17 2.15
CA ILE A 127 6.35 -14.20 1.62
C ILE A 127 6.20 -14.35 0.11
N MET A 128 7.32 -14.41 -0.63
CA MET A 128 7.28 -14.60 -2.08
C MET A 128 6.67 -15.96 -2.43
N ALA A 129 7.08 -17.03 -1.74
CA ALA A 129 6.55 -18.37 -1.97
C ALA A 129 5.02 -18.44 -1.78
N TYR A 130 4.50 -17.78 -0.74
CA TYR A 130 3.06 -17.67 -0.52
C TYR A 130 2.34 -17.00 -1.70
N TYR A 131 2.80 -15.82 -2.14
CA TYR A 131 2.13 -15.12 -3.24
C TYR A 131 2.27 -15.87 -4.57
N GLN A 132 3.39 -16.56 -4.82
CA GLN A 132 3.55 -17.45 -5.97
C GLN A 132 2.51 -18.57 -5.96
N GLN A 133 2.29 -19.22 -4.81
CA GLN A 133 1.24 -20.23 -4.65
C GLN A 133 -0.17 -19.65 -4.90
N LYS A 134 -0.39 -18.38 -4.53
CA LYS A 134 -1.68 -17.69 -4.69
C LYS A 134 -1.90 -17.05 -6.05
N ARG A 135 -0.89 -16.91 -6.93
CA ARG A 135 -1.04 -16.21 -8.23
C ARG A 135 -2.18 -16.77 -9.07
N ALA A 136 -2.36 -18.09 -9.13
CA ALA A 136 -3.46 -18.70 -9.90
C ALA A 136 -4.85 -18.32 -9.33
N GLN A 137 -4.99 -18.30 -8.01
CA GLN A 137 -6.23 -17.87 -7.34
C GLN A 137 -6.48 -16.38 -7.59
N MET A 138 -5.44 -15.55 -7.46
CA MET A 138 -5.51 -14.12 -7.74
C MET A 138 -5.89 -13.85 -9.20
N ALA A 139 -5.30 -14.56 -10.17
CA ALA A 139 -5.59 -14.40 -11.59
C ALA A 139 -7.04 -14.78 -11.93
N ARG A 140 -7.58 -15.82 -11.29
CA ARG A 140 -8.99 -16.17 -11.43
C ARG A 140 -9.93 -15.06 -10.94
N ARG A 141 -9.58 -14.37 -9.85
CA ARG A 141 -10.43 -13.32 -9.25
C ARG A 141 -10.24 -11.95 -9.88
N LEU A 142 -9.00 -11.61 -10.22
CA LEU A 142 -8.57 -10.28 -10.61
C LEU A 142 -8.14 -10.20 -12.09
N GLY A 143 -7.97 -11.33 -12.77
CA GLY A 143 -7.33 -11.36 -14.08
C GLY A 143 -5.81 -11.19 -14.01
N GLU A 144 -5.13 -11.59 -15.09
CA GLU A 144 -3.67 -11.72 -15.13
C GLU A 144 -2.93 -10.42 -14.83
N LEU A 145 -3.38 -9.29 -15.39
CA LEU A 145 -2.74 -7.98 -15.19
C LEU A 145 -2.67 -7.61 -13.70
N ARG A 146 -3.80 -7.65 -13.00
CA ARG A 146 -3.86 -7.31 -11.58
C ARG A 146 -3.11 -8.31 -10.72
N ALA A 147 -3.23 -9.59 -11.06
CA ALA A 147 -2.68 -10.68 -10.27
C ALA A 147 -1.18 -10.85 -10.40
N THR A 148 -0.55 -10.50 -11.53
CA THR A 148 0.88 -10.79 -11.80
C THR A 148 1.72 -9.56 -12.09
N ARG A 149 1.12 -8.51 -12.67
CA ARG A 149 1.84 -7.32 -13.13
C ARG A 149 1.61 -6.12 -12.24
N LEU A 150 0.43 -5.91 -11.67
CA LEU A 150 0.19 -4.78 -10.76
C LEU A 150 0.49 -5.15 -9.30
N PHE A 151 0.01 -6.30 -8.84
CA PHE A 151 0.33 -6.75 -7.50
C PHE A 151 1.81 -7.11 -7.38
N GLY A 152 2.50 -6.35 -6.55
CA GLY A 152 3.89 -6.55 -6.18
C GLY A 152 4.85 -5.50 -6.74
N SER A 153 4.46 -4.77 -7.79
CA SER A 153 5.23 -3.66 -8.36
C SER A 153 5.56 -2.57 -7.36
N VAL A 154 6.41 -1.61 -7.74
CA VAL A 154 6.53 -0.36 -6.99
C VAL A 154 5.22 0.41 -7.12
N VAL A 155 4.40 0.38 -6.06
CA VAL A 155 3.06 0.97 -6.04
C VAL A 155 2.81 1.65 -4.71
N SER A 156 2.21 2.84 -4.77
CA SER A 156 1.48 3.43 -3.66
C SER A 156 0.15 3.99 -4.14
N ALA A 157 -0.80 4.09 -3.23
CA ALA A 157 -2.16 4.42 -3.56
C ALA A 157 -2.83 5.20 -2.43
N SER A 158 -3.84 5.99 -2.78
CA SER A 158 -4.69 6.68 -1.81
C SER A 158 -6.15 6.70 -2.25
N VAL A 159 -7.04 6.36 -1.32
CA VAL A 159 -8.46 6.69 -1.37
C VAL A 159 -8.62 8.05 -0.66
N PHE A 160 -9.10 9.03 -1.42
CA PHE A 160 -9.49 10.33 -0.89
C PHE A 160 -10.39 10.19 0.37
N PRO A 161 -10.30 11.11 1.34
CA PRO A 161 -9.29 12.16 1.44
C PRO A 161 -7.96 11.63 1.96
N ASN A 162 -7.95 10.73 2.93
CA ASN A 162 -6.79 10.53 3.80
C ASN A 162 -6.46 9.07 4.12
N PHE A 163 -6.88 8.12 3.28
CA PHE A 163 -6.55 6.71 3.43
C PHE A 163 -5.54 6.31 2.35
N SER A 164 -4.34 5.91 2.74
CA SER A 164 -3.26 5.53 1.83
C SER A 164 -2.78 4.11 2.10
N TYR A 165 -2.17 3.47 1.10
CA TYR A 165 -1.69 2.09 1.23
C TYR A 165 -0.59 1.72 0.24
N LEU A 166 0.14 0.66 0.59
CA LEU A 166 1.23 0.05 -0.19
C LEU A 166 0.94 -1.44 -0.37
N PRO A 167 0.43 -1.87 -1.53
CA PRO A 167 -0.01 -3.25 -1.78
C PRO A 167 1.04 -4.33 -1.47
N GLY A 168 2.27 -4.21 -1.98
CA GLY A 168 3.32 -5.23 -1.78
C GLY A 168 4.00 -5.16 -0.40
N ILE A 169 3.85 -4.04 0.31
CA ILE A 169 4.31 -3.90 1.71
C ILE A 169 3.23 -4.36 2.70
N GLY A 170 1.96 -4.32 2.30
CA GLY A 170 0.82 -4.56 3.18
C GLY A 170 0.55 -3.42 4.18
N ALA A 171 1.15 -2.25 3.99
CA ALA A 171 0.89 -1.10 4.85
C ALA A 171 -0.43 -0.42 4.46
N MET A 172 -1.31 -0.21 5.43
CA MET A 172 -2.59 0.48 5.30
C MET A 172 -2.64 1.59 6.34
N ARG A 173 -2.92 2.84 5.93
CA ARG A 173 -2.71 3.99 6.82
C ARG A 173 -3.71 5.12 6.63
N VAL A 174 -4.05 5.80 7.72
CA VAL A 174 -4.96 6.95 7.73
C VAL A 174 -4.26 8.16 8.34
N TRP A 175 -4.26 9.27 7.62
CA TRP A 175 -3.68 10.55 8.05
C TRP A 175 -4.73 11.36 8.81
N HIS A 176 -4.82 11.23 10.14
CA HIS A 176 -5.82 11.96 10.91
C HIS A 176 -5.38 13.41 11.14
N PRO A 177 -6.10 14.41 10.61
CA PRO A 177 -5.75 15.81 10.83
C PRO A 177 -5.98 16.22 12.29
N LYS A 178 -5.01 16.93 12.87
CA LYS A 178 -5.06 17.55 14.22
C LYS A 178 -4.85 19.06 14.10
N GLY A 179 -5.58 19.68 13.18
CA GLY A 179 -5.37 21.06 12.74
C GLY A 179 -4.50 21.13 11.48
N PRO A 180 -4.10 22.35 11.05
CA PRO A 180 -3.43 22.54 9.76
C PRO A 180 -1.94 22.14 9.77
N ARG A 181 -1.32 21.96 10.93
CA ARG A 181 0.14 21.73 11.09
C ARG A 181 0.48 20.49 11.92
N ARG A 182 -0.51 19.65 12.24
CA ARG A 182 -0.29 18.42 12.98
C ARG A 182 -1.16 17.30 12.41
N ILE A 183 -0.59 16.11 12.35
CA ILE A 183 -1.28 14.88 11.97
C ILE A 183 -0.95 13.75 12.92
N GLU A 184 -1.93 12.88 13.14
CA GLU A 184 -1.75 11.58 13.77
C GLU A 184 -1.91 10.52 12.67
N LEU A 185 -0.80 9.91 12.25
CA LEU A 185 -0.82 8.75 11.38
C LEU A 185 -1.27 7.53 12.18
N ARG A 186 -2.25 6.80 11.65
CA ARG A 186 -2.56 5.45 12.12
C ARG A 186 -2.26 4.44 11.03
N ALA A 187 -1.48 3.42 11.35
CA ALA A 187 -1.06 2.42 10.39
C ALA A 187 -1.31 0.98 10.90
N TRP A 188 -1.63 0.11 9.95
CA TRP A 188 -1.90 -1.31 10.12
C TRP A 188 -1.18 -2.12 9.04
N THR A 189 -0.91 -3.38 9.33
CA THR A 189 -0.50 -4.37 8.33
C THR A 189 -1.70 -5.18 7.91
N ILE A 190 -2.04 -5.17 6.62
CA ILE A 190 -3.07 -6.02 6.04
C ILE A 190 -2.48 -7.32 5.50
N VAL A 191 -3.20 -8.42 5.68
CA VAL A 191 -2.88 -9.73 5.13
C VAL A 191 -4.14 -10.42 4.62
N ASN A 192 -3.96 -11.44 3.79
CA ASN A 192 -5.04 -12.38 3.48
C ASN A 192 -5.39 -13.18 4.73
N ARG A 193 -6.69 -13.43 4.96
CA ARG A 193 -7.16 -14.14 6.16
C ARG A 193 -6.65 -15.58 6.22
N ASP A 194 -6.48 -16.21 5.07
CA ASP A 194 -5.93 -17.56 4.90
C ASP A 194 -4.39 -17.61 4.86
N MET A 195 -3.71 -16.49 5.18
CA MET A 195 -2.25 -16.46 5.24
C MET A 195 -1.75 -17.28 6.45
N PRO A 196 -0.84 -18.26 6.24
CA PRO A 196 -0.26 -19.04 7.33
C PRO A 196 0.46 -18.16 8.35
N ASP A 197 0.43 -18.54 9.63
CA ASP A 197 0.96 -17.71 10.73
C ASP A 197 2.44 -17.33 10.56
N GLU A 198 3.26 -18.23 10.04
CA GLU A 198 4.67 -17.94 9.74
C GLU A 198 4.81 -16.79 8.72
N VAL A 199 4.06 -16.87 7.63
CA VAL A 199 4.08 -15.85 6.55
C VAL A 199 3.46 -14.54 7.05
N ARG A 200 2.38 -14.63 7.83
CA ARG A 200 1.73 -13.48 8.46
C ARG A 200 2.67 -12.72 9.38
N ASN A 201 3.41 -13.41 10.24
CA ASN A 201 4.42 -12.80 11.11
C ASN A 201 5.56 -12.20 10.29
N ALA A 202 6.02 -12.89 9.25
CA ALA A 202 7.04 -12.38 8.34
C ALA A 202 6.57 -11.07 7.66
N MET A 203 5.31 -11.02 7.21
CA MET A 203 4.72 -9.83 6.58
C MET A 203 4.59 -8.66 7.57
N ARG A 204 4.16 -8.92 8.81
CA ARG A 204 4.17 -7.92 9.90
C ARG A 204 5.55 -7.33 10.09
N ASP A 205 6.56 -8.18 10.26
CA ASP A 205 7.91 -7.74 10.57
C ASP A 205 8.51 -6.94 9.40
N ALA A 206 8.27 -7.38 8.17
CA ALA A 206 8.68 -6.64 6.97
C ALA A 206 7.99 -5.27 6.85
N CYS A 207 6.69 -5.20 7.12
CA CYS A 207 5.95 -3.94 7.13
C CYS A 207 6.46 -3.00 8.23
N MET A 208 6.79 -3.52 9.41
CA MET A 208 7.30 -2.73 10.53
C MET A 208 8.74 -2.24 10.30
N GLU A 209 9.59 -3.04 9.66
CA GLU A 209 10.95 -2.63 9.30
C GLU A 209 10.98 -1.54 8.24
N THR A 210 9.90 -1.38 7.47
CA THR A 210 9.86 -0.46 6.33
C THR A 210 9.07 0.80 6.64
N PHE A 211 7.83 0.66 7.11
CA PHE A 211 6.90 1.77 7.33
C PHE A 211 6.28 1.74 8.73
N SER A 212 7.10 2.00 9.74
CA SER A 212 6.72 2.16 11.16
C SER A 212 7.42 3.39 11.75
N PRO A 213 7.24 3.74 13.05
CA PRO A 213 7.96 4.86 13.65
C PRO A 213 9.49 4.68 13.61
N SER A 214 9.98 3.47 13.40
CA SER A 214 11.42 3.18 13.21
C SER A 214 11.67 2.47 11.87
N GLY A 215 10.76 2.64 10.91
CA GLY A 215 10.85 2.04 9.59
C GLY A 215 11.93 2.72 8.75
N VAL A 216 12.69 1.93 8.02
CA VAL A 216 13.84 2.41 7.25
C VAL A 216 13.46 3.42 6.15
N PHE A 217 12.23 3.37 5.64
CA PHE A 217 11.74 4.31 4.62
C PHE A 217 10.92 5.45 5.23
N GLU A 218 10.05 5.14 6.22
CA GLU A 218 9.23 6.18 6.88
C GLU A 218 10.08 7.27 7.55
N GLN A 219 11.26 6.91 8.06
CA GLN A 219 12.19 7.87 8.67
C GLN A 219 12.74 8.89 7.67
N ASP A 220 12.82 8.54 6.38
CA ASP A 220 13.30 9.47 5.34
C ASP A 220 12.20 10.50 4.96
N ASP A 221 10.92 10.18 5.21
CA ASP A 221 9.76 11.02 4.89
C ASP A 221 9.27 11.90 6.07
N GLY A 222 9.85 11.73 7.26
CA GLY A 222 9.37 12.25 8.56
C GLY A 222 9.56 13.74 8.83
#